data_AF-A0A7X4GFR9-F1
#
_entry.id   AF-A0A7X4GFR9-F1
#
_cell.length_a   1.000
_cell.length_b   1.000
_cell.length_c   1.000
_cell.angle_alpha   90.00
_cell.angle_beta   90.00
_cell.angle_gamma   90.00
#
_symmetry.space_group_name_H-M   'P 1'
#
loop_
_entity.id
_entity.type
_entity.pdbx_description
1 polymer ?
#
loop_
_entity_poly.entity_id
_entity_poly.type
_entity_poly.pdbx_seq_one_letter_code
_entity_poly.pdbx_strand_id
1 'polypeptide(L)'
;MIADYLTTFDFNMPLIDAVNDSDLTGVRSELAALALGEGLDSGYYEAQELAEAFLDAAREANAEITDPNSPARNRLVEIHDHGSSYQRRLFDKVAPLPLADAASDLVWLAALMRDRADMYRPVEAARQSTR
;
A
#
# COMPACT_ATOMS: atom_id res chain seq x y z
N MET A 1 9.96 29.97 -5.69
CA MET A 1 8.53 30.01 -5.26
C MET A 1 8.08 28.57 -5.07
N ILE A 2 7.07 28.24 -4.25
CA ILE A 2 6.67 26.82 -4.00
C ILE A 2 6.40 26.05 -5.32
N ALA A 3 5.87 26.72 -6.35
CA ALA A 3 5.64 26.14 -7.67
C ALA A 3 6.92 25.55 -8.32
N ASP A 4 8.06 26.24 -8.23
CA ASP A 4 9.32 25.77 -8.83
C ASP A 4 9.77 24.44 -8.22
N TYR A 5 9.62 24.28 -6.90
CA TYR A 5 9.93 23.03 -6.19
C TYR A 5 9.02 21.87 -6.58
N LEU A 6 7.73 22.14 -6.84
CA LEU A 6 6.77 21.12 -7.25
C LEU A 6 7.01 20.63 -8.69
N THR A 7 7.56 21.46 -9.57
CA THR A 7 7.79 21.04 -10.97
C THR A 7 8.75 19.85 -11.10
N THR A 8 9.72 19.76 -10.19
CA THR A 8 10.74 18.70 -10.12
C THR A 8 10.38 17.58 -9.15
N PHE A 9 9.15 17.55 -8.63
CA PHE A 9 8.72 16.54 -7.65
C PHE A 9 8.83 15.13 -8.24
N ASP A 10 9.49 14.25 -7.49
CA ASP A 10 9.55 12.82 -7.78
C ASP A 10 8.48 12.10 -6.96
N PHE A 11 7.50 11.50 -7.64
CA PHE A 11 6.42 10.77 -6.99
C PHE A 11 6.90 9.52 -6.24
N ASN A 12 8.11 9.01 -6.49
CA ASN A 12 8.66 7.91 -5.73
C ASN A 12 9.37 8.36 -4.46
N MET A 13 9.60 9.66 -4.26
CA MET A 13 10.31 10.20 -3.09
C MET A 13 9.72 9.71 -1.75
N PRO A 14 8.39 9.71 -1.51
CA PRO A 14 7.85 9.20 -0.24
C PRO A 14 8.16 7.71 0.02
N LEU A 15 8.20 6.89 -1.05
CA LEU A 15 8.56 5.48 -0.95
C LEU A 15 10.06 5.31 -0.70
N ILE A 16 10.90 6.10 -1.37
CA ILE A 16 12.35 6.10 -1.16
C ILE A 16 12.68 6.50 0.28
N ASP A 17 12.01 7.52 0.81
CA ASP A 17 12.19 7.97 2.19
C ASP A 17 11.81 6.85 3.17
N ALA A 18 10.67 6.18 2.96
CA ALA A 18 10.25 5.05 3.79
C ALA A 18 11.22 3.86 3.72
N VAL A 19 11.82 3.58 2.57
CA VAL A 19 12.82 2.51 2.45
C VAL A 19 14.08 2.83 3.27
N ASN A 20 14.47 4.10 3.35
CA ASN A 20 15.70 4.55 4.01
C ASN A 20 15.49 4.98 5.48
N ASP A 21 14.26 4.99 5.98
CA ASP A 21 13.93 5.37 7.35
C ASP A 21 14.36 4.27 8.34
N SER A 22 15.33 4.59 9.21
CA SER A 22 15.85 3.66 10.22
C SER A 22 14.89 3.41 11.38
N ASP A 23 13.91 4.29 11.57
CA ASP A 23 12.94 4.19 12.66
C ASP A 23 11.69 3.37 12.23
N LEU A 24 11.58 3.05 10.94
CA LEU A 24 10.50 2.25 10.38
C LEU A 24 10.73 0.75 10.60
N THR A 25 9.66 -0.01 10.82
CA THR A 25 9.78 -1.48 10.94
C THR A 25 10.29 -2.08 9.63
N GLY A 26 11.10 -3.14 9.72
CA GLY A 26 11.69 -3.79 8.53
C GLY A 26 10.65 -4.24 7.51
N VAL A 27 9.48 -4.71 7.96
CA VAL A 27 8.37 -5.07 7.06
C VAL A 27 7.88 -3.87 6.26
N ARG A 28 7.64 -2.72 6.89
CA ARG A 28 7.15 -1.53 6.19
C ARG A 28 8.17 -0.98 5.20
N SER A 29 9.46 -1.05 5.51
CA SER A 29 10.52 -0.65 4.58
C SER A 29 10.52 -1.56 3.35
N GLU A 30 10.40 -2.87 3.55
CA GLU A 30 10.29 -3.82 2.44
C GLU A 30 8.99 -3.68 1.64
N LEU A 31 7.86 -3.39 2.28
CA LEU A 31 6.59 -3.09 1.59
C LEU A 31 6.73 -1.82 0.71
N ALA A 32 7.35 -0.77 1.22
CA ALA A 32 7.64 0.42 0.43
C ALA A 32 8.58 0.10 -0.75
N ALA A 33 9.58 -0.75 -0.55
CA ALA A 33 10.46 -1.21 -1.62
C ALA A 33 9.72 -1.98 -2.71
N LEU A 34 8.75 -2.83 -2.34
CA LEU A 34 7.91 -3.57 -3.29
C LEU A 34 6.99 -2.64 -4.10
N ALA A 35 6.57 -1.52 -3.52
CA ALA A 35 5.73 -0.52 -4.16
C ALA A 35 6.50 0.43 -5.10
N LEU A 36 7.85 0.42 -5.07
CA LEU A 36 8.66 1.20 -6.00
C LEU A 36 8.39 0.78 -7.44
N GLY A 37 8.05 1.76 -8.27
CA GLY A 37 7.76 1.55 -9.69
C GLY A 37 6.31 1.21 -10.00
N GLU A 38 5.46 1.01 -8.99
CA GLU A 38 4.03 0.82 -9.20
C GLU A 38 3.32 2.14 -9.58
N GLY A 39 2.23 2.03 -10.34
CA GLY A 39 1.44 3.18 -10.79
C GLY A 39 0.86 3.99 -9.63
N LEU A 40 0.60 5.29 -9.84
CA LEU A 40 0.01 6.18 -8.82
C LEU A 40 -1.38 5.69 -8.40
N ASP A 41 -2.22 5.36 -9.39
CA ASP A 41 -3.62 5.00 -9.15
C ASP A 41 -3.76 3.48 -8.90
N SER A 42 -3.24 2.65 -9.82
CA SER A 42 -3.33 1.19 -9.71
C SER A 42 -2.64 0.65 -8.46
N GLY A 43 -1.43 1.13 -8.15
CA GLY A 43 -0.69 0.69 -6.97
C GLY A 43 -1.37 1.06 -5.65
N TYR A 44 -2.08 2.19 -5.62
CA TYR A 44 -2.90 2.59 -4.46
C TYR A 44 -4.07 1.64 -4.25
N TYR A 45 -4.92 1.44 -5.27
CA TYR A 45 -6.09 0.58 -5.14
C TYR A 45 -5.74 -0.87 -4.84
N GLU A 46 -4.68 -1.39 -5.46
CA GLU A 46 -4.19 -2.75 -5.21
C GLU A 46 -3.72 -2.94 -3.77
N ALA A 47 -2.99 -1.96 -3.20
CA ALA A 47 -2.57 -1.99 -1.80
C ALA A 47 -3.77 -1.83 -0.85
N GLN A 48 -4.72 -0.96 -1.18
CA GLN A 48 -5.94 -0.74 -0.39
C GLN A 48 -6.81 -2.00 -0.34
N GLU A 49 -7.05 -2.65 -1.49
CA GLU A 49 -7.86 -3.86 -1.56
C GLU A 49 -7.29 -4.97 -0.68
N LEU A 50 -5.96 -5.15 -0.71
CA LEU A 50 -5.27 -6.12 0.13
C LEU A 50 -5.36 -5.75 1.61
N ALA A 51 -5.18 -4.46 1.96
CA ALA A 51 -5.34 -3.97 3.33
C ALA A 51 -6.74 -4.26 3.89
N GLU A 52 -7.78 -4.00 3.10
CA GLU A 52 -9.17 -4.28 3.47
C GLU A 52 -9.42 -5.78 3.69
N ALA A 53 -8.90 -6.64 2.80
CA ALA A 53 -9.05 -8.08 2.95
C ALA A 53 -8.41 -8.60 4.24
N PHE A 54 -7.21 -8.11 4.59
CA PHE A 54 -6.56 -8.46 5.85
C PHE A 54 -7.28 -7.89 7.08
N LEU A 55 -7.85 -6.69 6.99
CA LEU A 55 -8.68 -6.11 8.05
C LEU A 55 -9.94 -6.94 8.30
N ASP A 56 -10.62 -7.39 7.24
CA ASP A 56 -11.80 -8.23 7.36
C ASP A 56 -11.44 -9.59 7.96
N ALA A 57 -10.31 -10.18 7.57
CA ALA A 57 -9.83 -11.43 8.15
C ALA A 57 -9.46 -11.27 9.63
N ALA A 58 -8.82 -10.15 10.01
CA ALA A 58 -8.54 -9.84 11.41
C ALA A 58 -9.83 -9.66 12.24
N ARG A 59 -10.86 -9.02 11.67
CA ARG A 59 -12.18 -8.87 12.32
C ARG A 59 -12.85 -10.22 12.54
N GLU A 60 -12.85 -11.10 11.53
CA GLU A 60 -13.40 -12.45 11.66
C GLU A 60 -12.65 -13.28 12.70
N ALA A 61 -11.31 -13.21 12.71
CA ALA A 61 -10.49 -13.89 13.70
C ALA A 61 -10.79 -13.41 15.13
N ASN A 62 -10.96 -12.11 15.34
CA ASN A 62 -11.35 -11.54 16.64
C ASN A 62 -12.76 -11.95 17.08
N ALA A 63 -13.65 -12.25 16.13
CA ALA A 63 -14.98 -12.78 16.39
C ALA A 63 -14.99 -14.32 16.53
N GLU A 64 -13.81 -14.95 16.58
CA GLU A 64 -13.63 -16.41 16.67
C GLU A 64 -14.32 -17.19 15.54
N ILE A 65 -14.45 -16.56 14.36
CA ILE A 65 -15.00 -17.22 13.17
C ILE A 65 -13.91 -18.13 12.60
N THR A 66 -14.12 -19.44 12.73
CA THR A 66 -13.14 -20.46 12.29
C THR A 66 -13.52 -21.17 11.00
N ASP A 67 -14.63 -20.81 10.35
CA ASP A 67 -15.06 -21.42 9.08
C ASP A 67 -13.99 -21.21 7.99
N PRO A 68 -13.40 -22.28 7.41
CA PRO A 68 -12.41 -22.13 6.34
C PRO A 68 -12.95 -21.44 5.08
N ASN A 69 -14.27 -21.43 4.87
CA ASN A 69 -14.93 -20.80 3.73
C ASN A 69 -15.60 -19.46 4.11
N SER A 70 -15.15 -18.83 5.20
CA SER A 70 -15.67 -17.52 5.59
C SER A 70 -15.42 -16.47 4.51
N PRO A 71 -16.28 -15.43 4.40
CA PRO A 71 -16.12 -14.40 3.39
C PRO A 71 -14.73 -13.76 3.36
N ALA A 72 -14.14 -13.41 4.51
CA ALA A 72 -12.82 -12.79 4.50
C ALA A 72 -11.70 -13.75 4.08
N ARG A 73 -11.79 -15.04 4.44
CA ARG A 73 -10.81 -16.05 4.00
C ARG A 73 -10.89 -16.30 2.50
N ASN A 74 -12.11 -16.41 1.94
CA ASN A 74 -12.29 -16.54 0.50
C ASN A 74 -11.73 -15.33 -0.24
N ARG A 75 -11.95 -14.10 0.27
CA ARG A 75 -11.37 -12.88 -0.32
C ARG A 75 -9.84 -12.91 -0.32
N LEU A 76 -9.21 -13.36 0.76
CA LEU A 76 -7.75 -13.52 0.80
C LEU A 76 -7.25 -14.55 -0.22
N VAL A 77 -7.94 -15.68 -0.36
CA VAL A 77 -7.62 -16.71 -1.37
C VAL A 77 -7.78 -16.16 -2.79
N GLU A 78 -8.87 -15.43 -3.05
CA GLU A 78 -9.12 -14.82 -4.35
C GLU A 78 -8.02 -13.85 -4.75
N ILE A 79 -7.59 -12.96 -3.84
CA ILE A 79 -6.49 -12.01 -4.09
C ILE A 79 -5.16 -12.76 -4.26
N HIS A 80 -4.91 -13.80 -3.47
CA HIS A 80 -3.70 -14.60 -3.63
C HIS A 80 -3.64 -15.30 -5.00
N ASP A 81 -4.75 -15.90 -5.45
CA ASP A 81 -4.78 -16.72 -6.67
C ASP A 81 -4.92 -15.89 -7.95
N HIS A 82 -5.64 -14.76 -7.88
CA HIS A 82 -6.01 -13.96 -9.05
C HIS A 82 -5.53 -12.50 -8.99
N GLY A 83 -4.94 -12.08 -7.87
CA GLY A 83 -4.41 -10.72 -7.72
C GLY A 83 -3.19 -10.44 -8.59
N SER A 84 -2.85 -9.15 -8.68
CA SER A 84 -1.69 -8.71 -9.45
C SER A 84 -0.38 -9.31 -8.91
N SER A 85 0.69 -9.26 -9.70
CA SER A 85 2.02 -9.65 -9.21
C SER A 85 2.49 -8.76 -8.06
N TYR A 86 2.01 -7.53 -7.97
CA TYR A 86 2.27 -6.63 -6.86
C TYR A 86 1.53 -7.08 -5.60
N GLN A 87 0.21 -7.30 -5.67
CA GLN A 87 -0.58 -7.78 -4.53
C GLN A 87 -0.08 -9.10 -3.97
N ARG A 88 0.31 -10.05 -4.82
CA ARG A 88 0.88 -11.33 -4.37
C ARG A 88 2.21 -11.15 -3.62
N ARG A 89 3.10 -10.28 -4.11
CA ARG A 89 4.36 -9.97 -3.41
C ARG A 89 4.11 -9.30 -2.05
N LEU A 90 3.14 -8.39 -1.96
CA LEU A 90 2.74 -7.80 -0.68
C LEU A 90 2.15 -8.86 0.26
N PHE A 91 1.26 -9.72 -0.26
CA PHE A 91 0.65 -10.80 0.49
C PHE A 91 1.71 -11.72 1.09
N ASP A 92 2.64 -12.21 0.27
CA ASP A 92 3.74 -13.08 0.69
C ASP A 92 4.57 -12.44 1.81
N LYS A 93 4.76 -11.11 1.73
CA LYS A 93 5.54 -10.36 2.72
C LYS A 93 4.87 -10.30 4.08
N VAL A 94 3.53 -10.17 4.12
CA VAL A 94 2.79 -10.00 5.38
C VAL A 94 2.15 -11.28 5.90
N ALA A 95 2.01 -12.32 5.07
CA ALA A 95 1.41 -13.60 5.44
C ALA A 95 2.02 -14.27 6.70
N PRO A 96 3.33 -14.11 7.02
CA PRO A 96 3.90 -14.64 8.25
C PRO A 96 3.50 -13.89 9.53
N LEU A 97 2.86 -12.71 9.41
CA LEU A 97 2.53 -11.85 10.54
C LEU A 97 1.14 -12.18 11.12
N PRO A 98 0.87 -11.81 12.38
CA PRO A 98 -0.50 -11.77 12.89
C PRO A 98 -1.39 -10.91 11.99
N LEU A 99 -2.65 -11.33 11.75
CA LEU A 99 -3.57 -10.66 10.83
C LEU A 99 -3.74 -9.16 11.13
N ALA A 100 -3.79 -8.78 12.42
CA ALA A 100 -3.90 -7.38 12.82
C ALA A 100 -2.65 -6.56 12.48
N ASP A 101 -1.46 -7.14 12.62
CA ASP A 101 -0.20 -6.48 12.30
C ASP A 101 -0.04 -6.35 10.78
N ALA A 102 -0.31 -7.43 10.04
CA ALA A 102 -0.35 -7.43 8.58
C ALA A 102 -1.30 -6.35 8.04
N ALA A 103 -2.52 -6.29 8.58
CA ALA A 103 -3.50 -5.29 8.21
C ALA A 103 -3.00 -3.87 8.53
N SER A 104 -2.41 -3.66 9.71
CA SER A 104 -1.86 -2.35 10.09
C SER A 104 -0.77 -1.87 9.14
N ASP A 105 0.13 -2.76 8.71
CA ASP A 105 1.23 -2.42 7.82
C ASP A 105 0.75 -2.17 6.38
N LEU A 106 -0.24 -2.94 5.91
CA LEU A 106 -0.87 -2.70 4.61
C LEU A 106 -1.70 -1.41 4.58
N VAL A 107 -2.41 -1.08 5.66
CA VAL A 107 -3.13 0.21 5.79
C VAL A 107 -2.15 1.37 5.75
N TRP A 108 -1.01 1.25 6.43
CA TRP A 108 0.06 2.24 6.35
C TRP A 108 0.57 2.41 4.92
N LEU A 109 0.83 1.31 4.20
CA LEU A 109 1.30 1.36 2.82
C LEU A 109 0.24 2.00 1.89
N ALA A 110 -1.03 1.63 2.05
CA ALA A 110 -2.12 2.19 1.26
C ALA A 110 -2.25 3.70 1.48
N ALA A 111 -2.06 4.18 2.72
CA ALA A 111 -2.03 5.62 3.01
C ALA A 111 -0.84 6.32 2.33
N LEU A 112 0.37 5.74 2.40
CA LEU A 112 1.55 6.28 1.72
C LEU A 112 1.37 6.35 0.20
N MET A 113 0.78 5.32 -0.40
CA MET A 113 0.46 5.26 -1.83
C MET A 113 -0.60 6.29 -2.23
N ARG A 114 -1.61 6.50 -1.37
CA ARG A 114 -2.62 7.54 -1.56
C ARG A 114 -2.01 8.93 -1.55
N ASP A 115 -1.18 9.24 -0.56
CA ASP A 115 -0.54 10.56 -0.43
C ASP A 115 0.33 10.85 -1.67
N ARG A 116 1.05 9.82 -2.16
CA ARG A 116 1.77 9.86 -3.43
C ARG A 116 0.86 10.17 -4.63
N ALA A 117 -0.30 9.53 -4.72
CA ALA A 117 -1.25 9.75 -5.82
C ALA A 117 -1.91 11.15 -5.75
N ASP A 118 -2.27 11.60 -4.54
CA ASP A 118 -2.92 12.89 -4.29
C ASP A 118 -2.00 14.07 -4.69
N MET A 119 -0.68 13.90 -4.64
CA MET A 119 0.31 14.87 -5.12
C MET A 119 0.29 15.12 -6.63
N TYR A 120 -0.37 14.26 -7.42
CA TYR A 120 -0.39 14.39 -8.88
C TYR A 120 -1.00 15.72 -9.34
N ARG A 121 -2.18 16.07 -8.82
CA ARG A 121 -2.90 17.28 -9.26
C ARG A 121 -2.14 18.57 -8.92
N PRO A 122 -1.61 18.76 -7.69
CA PRO A 122 -0.80 19.94 -7.37
C PRO A 122 0.46 20.07 -8.24
N VAL A 123 1.16 18.96 -8.49
CA VAL A 123 2.39 18.95 -9.31
C VAL A 123 2.10 19.32 -10.76
N GLU A 124 1.06 18.75 -11.36
CA GLU A 124 0.67 19.09 -12.73
C GLU A 124 0.22 20.54 -12.87
N ALA A 125 -0.53 21.08 -11.89
CA ALA A 125 -0.89 22.49 -11.88
C ALA A 125 0.35 23.41 -11.83
N ALA A 126 1.33 23.09 -10.99
CA ALA A 126 2.59 23.84 -10.90
C ALA A 126 3.42 23.78 -12.19
N ARG A 127 3.44 22.62 -12.86
CA ARG A 127 4.11 22.44 -14.16
C ARG A 127 3.47 23.28 -15.25
N GLN A 128 2.15 23.45 -15.22
CA GLN A 128 1.42 24.28 -16.18
C GLN A 128 1.62 25.79 -15.93
N SER A 129 1.70 26.22 -14.66
CA SER A 129 1.90 27.64 -14.32
C SER A 129 3.30 28.18 -14.60
N THR A 130 4.27 27.30 -14.81
CA THR A 130 5.69 27.65 -15.03
C THR A 130 6.08 27.59 -16.52
N ARG A 131 5.15 27.17 -17.39
CA ARG A 131 5.28 27.22 -18.87
C ARG A 131 4.75 28.54 -19.41
#